data_AF-A0A6P6FYF8-F1
#
_entry.id   AF-A0A6P6FYF8-F1
#
_cell.length_a   1.000
_cell.length_b   1.000
_cell.length_c   1.000
_cell.angle_alpha   90.00
_cell.angle_beta   90.00
_cell.angle_gamma   90.00
#
_symmetry.space_group_name_H-M   'P 1'
#
loop_
_entity.id
_entity.type
_entity.pdbx_description
1 polymer ?
#
loop_
_entity_poly.entity_id
_entity_poly.type
_entity_poly.pdbx_seq_one_letter_code
_entity_poly.pdbx_strand_id
1 'polypeptide(L)'
;MSTHFNSICLNDCAEMLKKSLFMVGEIGGNNCNYALGIGNKTIKEAMEMVPQAVQAIKNAVQEVISYGALKVVVPGNFPIGCFPIYLTGFQTNNYSAYDKYHCLKELNKFSIYHNDLKIAIEELKQEHSDVTIIYGDYYNAFQWVFRHASNLGQSLSFCY
;
A
#
# COMPACT_ATOMS: atom_id res chain seq x y z
N MET A 1 -9.84 -9.60 -19.31
CA MET A 1 -9.27 -10.81 -18.65
C MET A 1 -10.10 -12.07 -18.86
N SER A 2 -11.43 -12.01 -19.10
CA SER A 2 -12.26 -13.21 -19.34
C SER A 2 -11.85 -14.03 -20.57
N THR A 3 -11.47 -13.38 -21.68
CA THR A 3 -10.93 -14.05 -22.87
C THR A 3 -9.59 -14.72 -22.61
N HIS A 4 -8.78 -14.16 -21.71
CA HIS A 4 -7.52 -14.75 -21.28
C HIS A 4 -7.79 -15.99 -20.42
N PHE A 5 -8.62 -15.90 -19.38
CA PHE A 5 -8.98 -17.08 -18.58
C PHE A 5 -9.59 -18.18 -19.45
N ASN A 6 -10.47 -17.86 -20.38
CA ASN A 6 -11.04 -18.86 -21.30
C ASN A 6 -10.00 -19.52 -22.22
N SER A 7 -8.84 -18.92 -22.47
CA SER A 7 -7.81 -19.48 -23.35
C SER A 7 -6.73 -20.29 -22.61
N ILE A 8 -6.48 -20.02 -21.33
CA ILE A 8 -5.47 -20.72 -20.51
C ILE A 8 -6.08 -21.68 -19.47
N CYS A 9 -7.38 -21.60 -19.19
CA CYS A 9 -8.03 -22.48 -18.23
C CYS A 9 -8.31 -23.86 -18.83
N LEU A 10 -7.42 -24.80 -18.55
CA LEU A 10 -7.59 -26.22 -18.88
C LEU A 10 -8.52 -26.97 -17.90
N ASN A 11 -8.77 -26.39 -16.72
CA ASN A 11 -9.67 -26.88 -15.65
C ASN A 11 -10.63 -25.75 -15.19
N ASP A 12 -11.59 -26.05 -14.32
CA ASP A 12 -12.61 -25.12 -13.81
C ASP A 12 -11.99 -23.96 -12.97
N CYS A 13 -11.48 -22.96 -13.69
CA CYS A 13 -10.84 -21.79 -13.10
C CYS A 13 -11.77 -20.98 -12.21
N ALA A 14 -13.09 -20.98 -12.47
CA ALA A 14 -14.03 -20.30 -11.59
C ALA A 14 -13.92 -20.86 -10.16
N GLU A 15 -13.81 -22.18 -10.04
CA GLU A 15 -13.63 -22.85 -8.75
C GLU A 15 -12.25 -22.59 -8.13
N MET A 16 -11.21 -22.46 -8.95
CA MET A 16 -9.87 -22.09 -8.47
C MET A 16 -9.81 -20.65 -7.95
N LEU A 17 -10.42 -19.69 -8.65
CA LEU A 17 -10.45 -18.28 -8.25
C LEU A 17 -11.19 -18.11 -6.92
N LYS A 18 -12.31 -18.82 -6.72
CA LYS A 18 -13.03 -18.85 -5.44
C LYS A 18 -12.18 -19.34 -4.26
N LYS A 19 -11.25 -20.27 -4.52
CA LYS A 19 -10.36 -20.84 -3.49
C LYS A 19 -9.09 -20.01 -3.27
N SER A 20 -8.70 -19.20 -4.24
CA SER A 20 -7.47 -18.41 -4.23
C SER A 20 -7.56 -17.19 -3.31
N LEU A 21 -6.39 -16.65 -2.94
CA LEU A 21 -6.25 -15.36 -2.26
C LEU A 21 -5.67 -14.35 -3.23
N PHE A 22 -6.31 -13.19 -3.38
CA PHE A 22 -5.86 -12.13 -4.27
C PHE A 22 -5.21 -11.02 -3.47
N MET A 23 -3.97 -10.68 -3.82
CA MET A 23 -3.28 -9.51 -3.29
C MET A 23 -3.45 -8.37 -4.29
N VAL A 24 -4.19 -7.33 -3.94
CA VAL A 24 -4.47 -6.18 -4.83
C VAL A 24 -3.70 -4.97 -4.32
N GLY A 25 -2.43 -4.88 -4.72
CA GLY A 25 -1.51 -3.83 -4.26
C GLY A 25 -0.04 -4.25 -4.38
N GLU A 26 0.91 -3.33 -4.23
CA GLU A 26 0.71 -1.90 -3.93
C GLU A 26 0.46 -1.07 -5.20
N ILE A 27 -0.77 -0.57 -5.37
CA ILE A 27 -1.15 0.30 -6.50
C ILE A 27 -0.98 1.76 -6.06
N GLY A 28 -0.42 2.60 -6.93
CA GLY A 28 -0.23 4.04 -6.67
C GLY A 28 1.12 4.40 -6.04
N GLY A 29 1.86 3.44 -5.46
CA GLY A 29 3.18 3.66 -4.89
C GLY A 29 4.18 4.26 -5.90
N ASN A 30 4.20 3.76 -7.14
CA ASN A 30 5.07 4.28 -8.19
C ASN A 30 4.74 5.72 -8.60
N ASN A 31 3.46 6.11 -8.61
CA ASN A 31 3.05 7.47 -8.93
C ASN A 31 3.46 8.45 -7.82
N CYS A 32 3.35 8.02 -6.56
CA CYS A 32 3.80 8.82 -5.42
C CYS A 32 5.32 8.92 -5.37
N ASN A 33 6.04 7.82 -5.60
CA ASN A 33 7.50 7.80 -5.71
C ASN A 33 7.99 8.70 -6.86
N TYR A 34 7.32 8.65 -8.01
CA TYR A 34 7.64 9.53 -9.12
C TYR A 34 7.39 10.99 -8.76
N ALA A 35 6.21 11.32 -8.20
CA ALA A 35 5.86 12.68 -7.81
C ALA A 35 6.89 13.29 -6.83
N LEU A 36 7.23 12.54 -5.78
CA LEU A 36 8.14 12.98 -4.72
C LEU A 36 9.62 12.94 -5.12
N GLY A 37 10.00 12.05 -6.06
CA GLY A 37 11.39 11.89 -6.49
C GLY A 37 11.73 12.71 -7.74
N ILE A 38 11.25 12.28 -8.91
CA ILE A 38 11.65 12.82 -10.22
C ILE A 38 10.73 13.96 -10.67
N GLY A 39 9.47 13.93 -10.24
CA GLY A 39 8.42 14.87 -10.65
C GLY A 39 8.49 16.23 -9.98
N ASN A 40 9.44 16.47 -9.06
CA ASN A 40 9.63 17.72 -8.32
C ASN A 40 8.34 18.26 -7.65
N LYS A 41 7.38 17.39 -7.32
CA LYS A 41 6.17 17.78 -6.59
C LYS A 41 6.48 17.89 -5.11
N THR A 42 5.91 18.90 -4.47
CA THR A 42 5.87 19.00 -3.02
C THR A 42 5.03 17.86 -2.43
N ILE A 43 5.24 17.55 -1.15
CA ILE A 43 4.43 16.54 -0.43
C ILE A 43 2.93 16.89 -0.51
N LYS A 44 2.59 18.19 -0.45
CA LYS A 44 1.21 18.66 -0.56
C LYS A 44 0.61 18.35 -1.94
N GLU A 45 1.34 18.63 -3.02
CA GLU A 45 0.89 18.28 -4.37
C GLU A 45 0.79 16.77 -4.58
N ALA A 46 1.64 15.97 -3.93
CA ALA A 46 1.50 14.52 -3.94
C ALA A 46 0.24 14.06 -3.19
N MET A 47 -0.12 14.71 -2.08
CA MET A 47 -1.36 14.39 -1.33
C MET A 47 -2.62 14.56 -2.20
N GLU A 48 -2.63 15.53 -3.11
CA GLU A 48 -3.76 15.76 -4.04
C GLU A 48 -4.00 14.57 -5.00
N MET A 49 -3.00 13.70 -5.18
CA MET A 49 -3.11 12.50 -6.02
C MET A 49 -3.71 11.30 -5.27
N VAL A 50 -3.76 11.33 -3.94
CA VAL A 50 -4.20 10.21 -3.10
C VAL A 50 -5.63 9.76 -3.42
N PRO A 51 -6.64 10.66 -3.58
CA PRO A 51 -8.00 10.22 -3.91
C PRO A 51 -8.06 9.42 -5.22
N GLN A 52 -7.27 9.80 -6.23
CA GLN A 52 -7.21 9.06 -7.50
C GLN A 52 -6.56 7.69 -7.33
N ALA A 53 -5.50 7.60 -6.50
CA ALA A 53 -4.87 6.32 -6.18
C ALA A 53 -5.84 5.37 -5.44
N VAL A 54 -6.56 5.88 -4.42
CA VAL A 54 -7.57 5.11 -3.69
C VAL A 54 -8.69 4.64 -4.62
N GLN A 55 -9.16 5.49 -5.53
CA GLN A 55 -10.18 5.10 -6.51
C GLN A 55 -9.66 4.02 -7.47
N ALA A 56 -8.42 4.11 -7.92
CA ALA A 56 -7.81 3.08 -8.76
C ALA A 56 -7.70 1.73 -8.04
N ILE A 57 -7.36 1.74 -6.74
CA ILE A 57 -7.38 0.53 -5.90
C ILE A 57 -8.80 -0.02 -5.79
N LYS A 58 -9.80 0.83 -5.51
CA LYS A 58 -11.21 0.41 -5.42
C LYS A 58 -11.67 -0.28 -6.71
N ASN A 59 -11.37 0.33 -7.86
CA ASN A 59 -11.71 -0.22 -9.17
C ASN A 59 -11.01 -1.57 -9.42
N ALA A 60 -9.73 -1.69 -9.08
CA ALA A 60 -8.98 -2.94 -9.24
C ALA A 60 -9.55 -4.07 -8.36
N VAL A 61 -9.99 -3.76 -7.13
CA VAL A 61 -10.65 -4.73 -6.26
C VAL A 61 -11.99 -5.18 -6.86
N GLN A 62 -12.82 -4.24 -7.30
CA GLN A 62 -14.09 -4.56 -7.97
C GLN A 62 -13.88 -5.41 -9.23
N GLU A 63 -12.82 -5.14 -9.98
CA GLU A 63 -12.49 -5.90 -11.19
C GLU A 63 -12.11 -7.35 -10.85
N VAL A 64 -11.23 -7.60 -9.86
CA VAL A 64 -10.89 -8.99 -9.48
C VAL A 64 -12.08 -9.74 -8.90
N ILE A 65 -12.96 -9.06 -8.16
CA ILE A 65 -14.23 -9.63 -7.69
C ILE A 65 -15.13 -10.01 -8.87
N SER A 66 -15.22 -9.16 -9.89
CA SER A 66 -16.01 -9.43 -11.12
C SER A 66 -15.53 -10.66 -11.88
N TYR A 67 -14.26 -11.04 -11.69
CA TYR A 67 -13.68 -12.27 -12.24
C TYR A 67 -13.86 -13.51 -11.34
N GLY A 68 -14.49 -13.39 -10.16
CA GLY A 68 -14.80 -14.52 -9.28
C GLY A 68 -13.90 -14.65 -8.04
N ALA A 69 -13.12 -13.63 -7.70
CA ALA A 69 -12.36 -13.61 -6.46
C ALA A 69 -13.30 -13.48 -5.24
N LEU A 70 -13.14 -14.38 -4.26
CA LEU A 70 -13.89 -14.33 -3.00
C LEU A 70 -13.05 -13.93 -1.78
N LYS A 71 -11.72 -13.88 -1.92
CA LYS A 71 -10.79 -13.54 -0.84
C LYS A 71 -9.77 -12.54 -1.36
N VAL A 72 -9.83 -11.31 -0.87
CA VAL A 72 -9.00 -10.21 -1.34
C VAL A 72 -8.29 -9.57 -0.16
N VAL A 73 -6.98 -9.36 -0.27
CA VAL A 73 -6.19 -8.53 0.64
C VAL A 73 -5.78 -7.27 -0.09
N VAL A 74 -6.06 -6.13 0.53
CA VAL A 74 -5.67 -4.82 0.04
C VAL A 74 -4.67 -4.22 1.03
N PRO A 75 -3.36 -4.23 0.71
CA PRO A 75 -2.37 -3.64 1.58
C PRO A 75 -2.48 -2.11 1.58
N GLY A 76 -2.29 -1.51 2.76
CA GLY A 76 -2.03 -0.08 2.89
C GLY A 76 -0.59 0.27 2.51
N ASN A 77 -0.30 1.57 2.45
CA ASN A 77 1.03 2.09 2.21
C ASN A 77 1.93 1.97 3.46
N PHE A 78 3.22 1.73 3.23
CA PHE A 78 4.27 1.69 4.25
C PHE A 78 4.54 3.06 4.90
N PRO A 79 5.24 3.13 6.05
CA PRO A 79 5.72 4.40 6.60
C PRO A 79 6.93 4.90 5.79
N ILE A 80 6.67 5.50 4.63
CA ILE A 80 7.70 5.83 3.64
C ILE A 80 8.73 6.84 4.18
N GLY A 81 8.37 7.63 5.19
CA GLY A 81 9.29 8.54 5.87
C GLY A 81 10.44 7.82 6.59
N CYS A 82 10.36 6.51 6.76
CA CYS A 82 11.42 5.68 7.34
C CYS A 82 12.37 5.07 6.28
N PHE A 83 12.09 5.25 4.98
CA PHE A 83 12.87 4.56 3.95
C PHE A 83 14.13 5.38 3.58
N PRO A 84 15.30 4.73 3.37
CA PRO A 84 16.56 5.43 3.10
C PRO A 84 16.53 6.42 1.93
N ILE A 85 15.80 6.08 0.86
CA ILE A 85 15.67 6.96 -0.33
C ILE A 85 15.00 8.29 0.03
N TYR A 86 13.98 8.26 0.87
CA TYR A 86 13.25 9.44 1.32
C TYR A 86 14.01 10.21 2.39
N LEU A 87 14.65 9.50 3.33
CA LEU A 87 15.52 10.11 4.33
C LEU A 87 16.65 10.90 3.68
N THR A 88 17.26 10.36 2.62
CA THR A 88 18.33 11.03 1.87
C THR A 88 17.81 12.18 1.01
N GLY A 89 16.71 11.96 0.27
CA GLY A 89 16.16 12.95 -0.65
C GLY A 89 15.51 14.16 0.04
N PHE A 90 14.92 13.96 1.21
CA PHE A 90 14.21 14.98 1.99
C PHE A 90 14.94 15.36 3.29
N GLN A 91 16.26 15.10 3.37
CA GLN A 91 17.05 15.42 4.56
C GLN A 91 16.99 16.90 4.90
N THR A 92 16.99 17.22 6.19
CA THR A 92 16.96 18.61 6.67
C THR A 92 17.69 18.73 8.01
N ASN A 93 18.28 19.90 8.26
CA ASN A 93 18.87 20.23 9.56
C ASN A 93 17.83 20.51 10.66
N ASN A 94 16.54 20.54 10.28
CA ASN A 94 15.46 20.69 11.24
C ASN A 94 15.18 19.35 11.95
N TYR A 95 15.80 19.14 13.12
CA TYR A 95 15.56 17.96 13.95
C TYR A 95 14.09 17.72 14.30
N SER A 96 13.28 18.77 14.36
CA SER A 96 11.84 18.64 14.60
C SER A 96 11.06 18.05 13.42
N ALA A 97 11.66 17.88 12.24
CA ALA A 97 11.05 17.19 11.10
C ALA A 97 10.98 15.67 11.29
N TYR A 98 11.84 15.13 12.16
CA TYR A 98 11.96 13.70 12.42
C TYR A 98 11.18 13.27 13.67
N ASP A 99 10.82 11.99 13.73
CA ASP A 99 10.33 11.36 14.95
C ASP A 99 11.48 10.72 15.76
N LYS A 100 11.14 10.07 16.87
CA LYS A 100 12.13 9.43 17.76
C LYS A 100 12.90 8.28 17.13
N TYR A 101 12.45 7.74 16.00
CA TYR A 101 13.13 6.70 15.23
C TYR A 101 13.79 7.22 13.96
N HIS A 102 13.97 8.55 13.87
CA HIS A 102 14.58 9.23 12.72
C HIS A 102 13.79 9.09 11.42
N CYS A 103 12.48 8.83 11.47
CA CYS A 103 11.63 8.88 10.29
C CYS A 103 11.10 10.29 10.04
N LEU A 104 10.94 10.68 8.78
CA LEU A 104 10.35 11.98 8.38
C LEU A 104 8.85 12.00 8.64
N LYS A 105 8.40 12.92 9.53
CA LYS A 105 7.00 12.98 9.97
C LYS A 105 6.04 13.36 8.86
N GLU A 106 6.39 14.31 8.00
CA GLU A 106 5.49 14.75 6.92
C GLU A 106 5.24 13.66 5.87
N LEU A 107 6.25 12.85 5.56
CA LEU A 107 6.08 11.70 4.66
C LEU A 107 5.28 10.58 5.32
N ASN A 108 5.45 10.35 6.63
CA ASN A 108 4.59 9.41 7.35
C ASN A 108 3.13 9.90 7.46
N LYS A 109 2.89 11.22 7.57
CA LYS A 109 1.54 11.79 7.46
C LYS A 109 0.93 11.53 6.09
N PHE A 110 1.71 11.67 5.02
CA PHE A 110 1.27 11.29 3.67
C PHE A 110 0.84 9.82 3.61
N SER A 111 1.65 8.89 4.16
CA SER A 111 1.28 7.47 4.22
C SER A 111 0.01 7.21 5.02
N ILE A 112 -0.17 7.90 6.15
CA ILE A 112 -1.38 7.78 6.97
C ILE A 112 -2.60 8.26 6.19
N TYR A 113 -2.52 9.40 5.51
CA TYR A 113 -3.61 9.92 4.68
C TYR A 113 -3.95 8.98 3.52
N HIS A 114 -2.94 8.42 2.84
CA HIS A 114 -3.18 7.37 1.84
C HIS A 114 -3.89 6.15 2.44
N ASN A 115 -3.58 5.80 3.69
CA ASN A 115 -4.18 4.68 4.40
C ASN A 115 -5.62 4.93 4.88
N ASP A 116 -6.18 6.12 4.67
CA ASP A 116 -7.63 6.33 4.69
C ASP A 116 -8.35 5.50 3.61
N LEU A 117 -7.60 4.83 2.72
CA LEU A 117 -8.01 3.64 1.97
C LEU A 117 -8.87 2.65 2.78
N LYS A 118 -8.66 2.55 4.09
CA LYS A 118 -9.54 1.78 5.00
C LYS A 118 -11.01 2.11 4.82
N ILE A 119 -11.36 3.37 4.61
CA ILE A 119 -12.75 3.82 4.38
C ILE A 119 -13.30 3.18 3.10
N ALA A 120 -12.55 3.27 1.99
CA ALA A 120 -12.94 2.66 0.71
C ALA A 120 -13.05 1.13 0.80
N ILE A 121 -12.22 0.48 1.63
CA ILE A 121 -12.32 -0.96 1.90
C ILE A 121 -13.60 -1.30 2.66
N GLU A 122 -14.00 -0.49 3.65
CA GLU A 122 -15.27 -0.70 4.35
C GLU A 122 -16.47 -0.51 3.42
N GLU A 123 -16.42 0.46 2.49
CA GLU A 123 -17.43 0.58 1.42
C GLU A 123 -17.48 -0.68 0.54
N LEU A 124 -16.33 -1.18 0.08
CA LEU A 124 -16.25 -2.39 -0.74
C LEU A 124 -16.82 -3.63 -0.02
N LYS A 125 -16.59 -3.76 1.29
CA LYS A 125 -17.17 -4.85 2.10
C LYS A 125 -18.69 -4.76 2.16
N GLN A 126 -19.25 -3.55 2.21
CA GLN A 126 -20.70 -3.34 2.19
C GLN A 126 -21.28 -3.63 0.80
N GLU A 127 -20.60 -3.23 -0.26
CA GLU A 127 -20.99 -3.49 -1.66
C GLU A 127 -20.91 -4.99 -2.03
N HIS A 128 -19.98 -5.75 -1.42
CA HIS A 128 -19.69 -7.15 -1.73
C HIS A 128 -19.71 -8.05 -0.49
N SER A 129 -20.88 -8.19 0.14
CA SER A 129 -21.04 -8.95 1.39
C SER A 129 -20.72 -10.46 1.29
N ASP A 130 -20.66 -11.01 0.09
CA ASP A 130 -20.27 -12.41 -0.20
C ASP A 130 -18.75 -12.59 -0.37
N VAL A 131 -17.98 -11.51 -0.38
CA VAL A 131 -16.52 -11.50 -0.55
C VAL A 131 -15.83 -11.14 0.76
N THR A 132 -14.80 -11.92 1.12
CA THR A 132 -13.91 -11.57 2.24
C THR A 132 -12.84 -10.59 1.76
N ILE A 133 -12.97 -9.32 2.15
CA ILE A 133 -12.00 -8.27 1.85
C ILE A 133 -11.27 -7.87 3.12
N ILE A 134 -9.94 -7.95 3.13
CA ILE A 134 -9.09 -7.69 4.31
C ILE A 134 -8.13 -6.54 4.03
N TYR A 135 -8.03 -5.59 4.96
CA TYR A 135 -7.00 -4.57 4.94
C TYR A 135 -5.68 -5.12 5.47
N GLY A 136 -4.60 -5.02 4.70
CA GLY A 136 -3.25 -5.33 5.15
C GLY A 136 -2.60 -4.10 5.78
N ASP A 137 -2.45 -4.08 7.11
CA ASP A 137 -1.83 -2.96 7.83
C ASP A 137 -0.29 -2.99 7.75
N TYR A 138 0.22 -2.76 6.55
CA TYR A 138 1.64 -2.72 6.26
C TYR A 138 2.34 -1.59 7.02
N TYR A 139 1.65 -0.47 7.24
CA TYR A 139 2.19 0.65 8.00
C TYR A 139 2.62 0.23 9.40
N ASN A 140 1.71 -0.38 10.15
CA ASN A 140 2.00 -0.80 11.52
C ASN A 140 2.85 -2.07 11.57
N ALA A 141 2.66 -3.02 10.63
CA ALA A 141 3.50 -4.21 10.54
C ALA A 141 4.98 -3.84 10.32
N PHE A 142 5.25 -2.93 9.38
CA PHE A 142 6.61 -2.43 9.14
C PHE A 142 7.17 -1.72 10.38
N GLN A 143 6.40 -0.81 10.98
CA GLN A 143 6.88 -0.13 12.19
C GLN A 143 7.19 -1.10 13.32
N TRP A 144 6.41 -2.17 13.47
CA TRP A 144 6.70 -3.19 14.47
C TRP A 144 8.03 -3.88 14.17
N VAL A 145 8.26 -4.33 12.94
CA VAL A 145 9.53 -4.96 12.53
C VAL A 145 10.70 -3.98 12.74
N PHE A 146 10.55 -2.75 12.28
CA PHE A 146 11.58 -1.71 12.37
C PHE A 146 12.00 -1.43 13.82
N ARG A 147 11.03 -1.35 14.75
CA ARG A 147 11.30 -1.11 16.17
C ARG A 147 11.91 -2.31 16.90
N HIS A 148 11.76 -3.51 16.36
CA HIS A 148 12.28 -4.75 16.95
C HIS A 148 13.41 -5.37 16.12
N ALA A 149 13.99 -4.62 15.18
CA ALA A 149 14.98 -5.13 14.23
C ALA A 149 16.14 -5.85 14.91
N SER A 150 16.68 -5.28 16.00
CA SER A 150 17.76 -5.88 16.80
C SER A 150 17.38 -7.25 17.40
N ASN A 151 16.12 -7.42 17.80
CA ASN A 151 15.60 -8.67 18.36
C ASN A 151 15.28 -9.71 17.27
N LEU A 152 15.09 -9.26 16.03
CA LEU A 152 14.80 -10.08 14.86
C LEU A 152 16.07 -10.49 14.11
N GLY A 153 17.25 -10.27 14.70
CA GLY A 153 18.54 -10.66 14.12
C GLY A 153 19.06 -9.70 13.04
N GLN A 154 18.45 -8.53 12.86
CA GLN A 154 19.00 -7.46 12.02
C GLN A 154 19.84 -6.54 12.90
N SER A 155 21.16 -6.44 12.63
CA SER A 155 21.93 -5.37 13.24
C SER A 155 21.45 -4.04 12.67
N LEU A 156 21.16 -3.08 13.54
CA LEU A 156 20.81 -1.69 13.17
C LEU A 156 21.96 -0.98 12.41
N SER A 157 23.09 -1.65 12.20
CA SER A 157 24.23 -1.17 11.41
C SER A 157 24.03 -1.33 9.89
N PHE A 158 22.87 -1.77 9.40
CA PHE A 158 22.68 -2.04 7.96
C PHE A 158 22.34 -0.82 7.08
N CYS A 159 22.29 0.38 7.64
CA CYS A 159 22.15 1.62 6.88
C CYS A 159 22.82 2.78 7.62
N TYR A 160 24.14 2.77 7.78
CA TYR A 160 25.06 3.93 7.84
C TYR A 160 26.51 3.44 7.92
#